data_AF-A0A4Q4ZA10-F1
#
_entry.id   AF-A0A4Q4ZA10-F1
#
_cell.length_a   1.000
_cell.length_b   1.000
_cell.length_c   1.000
_cell.angle_alpha   90.00
_cell.angle_beta   90.00
_cell.angle_gamma   90.00
#
_symmetry.space_group_name_H-M   'P 1'
#
loop_
_entity.id
_entity.type
_entity.pdbx_description
1 polymer ?
#
loop_
_entity_poly.entity_id
_entity_poly.type
_entity_poly.pdbx_seq_one_letter_code
_entity_poly.pdbx_strand_id
1 'polypeptide(L)'
;MTGTPTASTWWVEVFLGEIDGVSTASARLHTRDRTGLSAKGTAKLSPRDDDVPEIGYELATARALMNLAHQLMSSAADDISGLTHEDVTADDLEHVHEAGPARTDDPGWPSVG
;
A
#
# COMPACT_ATOMS: atom_id res chain seq x y z
N MET A 1 -21.24 -20.56 -17.02
CA MET A 1 -21.33 -20.47 -15.55
C MET A 1 -21.01 -19.02 -15.18
N THR A 2 -22.02 -18.15 -15.08
CA THR A 2 -21.80 -16.74 -14.71
C THR A 2 -21.82 -16.63 -13.20
N GLY A 3 -20.63 -16.63 -12.58
CA GLY A 3 -20.51 -16.27 -11.18
C GLY A 3 -20.79 -14.78 -10.98
N THR A 4 -21.53 -14.42 -9.94
CA THR A 4 -21.70 -13.02 -9.54
C THR A 4 -20.39 -12.53 -8.91
N PRO A 5 -19.82 -11.39 -9.37
CA PRO A 5 -18.62 -10.84 -8.73
C PRO A 5 -18.93 -10.45 -7.28
N THR A 6 -18.12 -10.92 -6.34
CA THR A 6 -18.15 -10.47 -4.95
C THR A 6 -17.10 -9.39 -4.72
N ALA A 7 -17.47 -8.30 -4.05
CA ALA A 7 -16.56 -7.23 -3.66
C ALA A 7 -16.53 -7.07 -2.13
N SER A 8 -15.40 -6.64 -1.59
CA SER A 8 -15.24 -6.24 -0.20
C SER A 8 -14.46 -4.94 -0.14
N THR A 9 -14.73 -4.13 0.89
CA THR A 9 -14.08 -2.83 1.11
C THR A 9 -13.22 -2.89 2.36
N TRP A 10 -11.96 -2.47 2.25
CA TRP A 10 -11.07 -2.17 3.38
C TRP A 10 -10.75 -0.69 3.40
N TRP A 11 -10.34 -0.17 4.56
CA TRP A 11 -10.06 1.25 4.75
C TRP A 11 -8.73 1.43 5.48
N VAL A 12 -8.04 2.51 5.14
CA VAL A 12 -6.80 2.93 5.81
C VAL A 12 -7.04 4.29 6.45
N GLU A 13 -6.80 4.38 7.76
CA GLU A 13 -6.72 5.67 8.46
C GLU A 13 -5.27 6.16 8.46
N VAL A 14 -5.06 7.43 8.10
CA VAL A 14 -3.74 8.06 8.18
C VAL A 14 -3.79 9.18 9.21
N PHE A 15 -2.98 9.04 10.26
CA PHE A 15 -2.78 10.05 11.28
C PHE A 15 -1.51 10.85 10.96
N LEU A 16 -1.66 12.14 10.74
CA LEU A 16 -0.56 13.07 10.46
C LEU A 16 -0.17 13.83 11.71
N GLY A 17 1.10 14.15 11.85
CA GLY A 17 1.60 15.01 12.92
C GLY A 17 3.02 15.47 12.66
N GLU A 18 3.52 16.37 13.48
CA GLU A 18 4.88 16.90 13.37
C GLU A 18 5.59 16.75 14.72
N ILE A 19 6.86 16.34 14.68
CA ILE A 19 7.71 16.24 15.87
C ILE A 19 9.06 16.89 15.51
N ASP A 20 9.45 17.95 16.20
CA ASP A 20 10.73 18.64 16.02
C ASP A 20 11.03 19.06 14.56
N GLY A 21 10.00 19.55 13.85
CA GLY A 21 10.12 19.94 12.43
C GLY A 21 10.23 18.75 11.46
N VAL A 22 9.86 17.56 11.90
CA VAL A 22 9.77 16.35 11.07
C VAL A 22 8.30 15.97 10.93
N SER A 23 7.81 15.97 9.69
CA SER A 23 6.48 15.45 9.38
C SER A 23 6.43 13.95 9.61
N THR A 24 5.34 13.49 10.22
CA THR A 24 5.11 12.09 10.58
C THR A 24 3.73 11.67 10.07
N ALA A 25 3.62 10.40 9.69
CA ALA A 25 2.37 9.76 9.33
C ALA A 25 2.30 8.36 9.95
N SER A 26 1.13 7.96 10.43
CA SER A 26 0.83 6.57 10.83
C SER A 26 -0.38 6.07 10.03
N ALA A 27 -0.18 5.04 9.21
CA ALA A 27 -1.22 4.40 8.42
C ALA A 27 -1.71 3.14 9.15
N ARG A 28 -3.03 3.01 9.33
CA ARG A 28 -3.66 1.86 9.99
C ARG A 28 -4.66 1.22 9.04
N LEU A 29 -4.44 -0.04 8.70
CA LEU A 29 -5.36 -0.85 7.91
C LEU A 29 -6.45 -1.41 8.81
N HIS A 30 -7.68 -1.33 8.33
CA HIS A 30 -8.84 -1.94 8.96
C HIS A 30 -9.47 -2.95 8.00
N THR A 31 -9.38 -4.22 8.40
CA THR A 31 -10.02 -5.34 7.70
C THR A 31 -11.14 -5.91 8.57
N ARG A 32 -11.79 -6.99 8.13
CA ARG A 32 -12.81 -7.69 8.93
C ARG A 32 -12.21 -8.35 10.17
N ASP A 33 -10.94 -8.73 10.10
CA ASP A 33 -10.23 -9.37 11.19
C ASP A 33 -9.47 -8.32 12.00
N ARG A 34 -9.50 -8.44 13.33
CA ARG A 34 -8.94 -7.45 14.26
C ARG A 34 -7.41 -7.41 14.28
N THR A 35 -6.74 -8.07 13.34
CA THR A 35 -5.31 -7.94 13.05
C THR A 35 -5.06 -6.56 12.43
N GLY A 36 -5.08 -5.53 13.27
CA GLY A 36 -4.86 -4.15 12.84
C GLY A 36 -3.41 -3.94 12.46
N LEU A 37 -3.09 -4.09 11.17
CA LEU A 37 -1.79 -3.69 10.63
C LEU A 37 -1.65 -2.17 10.72
N SER A 38 -0.48 -1.72 11.18
CA SER A 38 -0.17 -0.30 11.22
C SER A 38 1.30 -0.05 10.95
N ALA A 39 1.58 1.02 10.23
CA ALA A 39 2.92 1.39 9.84
C ALA A 39 3.12 2.90 9.93
N LYS A 40 4.37 3.31 10.10
CA LYS A 40 4.75 4.72 10.24
C LYS A 40 5.65 5.17 9.11
N GLY A 41 5.61 6.46 8.81
CA GLY A 41 6.52 7.14 7.88
C GLY A 41 6.88 8.52 8.41
N THR A 42 8.07 8.99 8.06
CA THR A 42 8.57 10.31 8.47
C THR A 42 9.22 11.03 7.30
N ALA A 43 9.18 12.35 7.27
CA ALA A 43 9.85 13.18 6.30
C ALA A 43 10.38 14.46 6.94
N LYS A 44 11.60 14.85 6.57
CA LYS A 44 12.21 16.10 6.99
C LYS A 44 12.45 16.95 5.74
N LEU A 45 11.78 18.10 5.65
CA LEU A 45 12.05 19.07 4.60
C LEU A 45 13.42 19.72 4.86
N SER A 46 14.13 20.09 3.79
CA SER A 46 15.38 20.82 3.94
C SER A 46 15.08 22.20 4.49
N PRO A 47 15.88 22.75 5.43
CA PRO A 47 15.72 24.14 5.90
C PRO A 47 15.88 25.21 4.80
N ARG A 48 16.29 24.78 3.59
CA ARG A 48 16.46 25.63 2.40
C ARG A 48 15.28 25.57 1.44
N ASP A 49 14.38 24.62 1.62
CA ASP A 49 13.15 24.55 0.84
C ASP A 49 12.16 25.51 1.49
N ASP A 50 11.36 26.22 0.67
CA ASP A 50 10.23 26.96 1.21
C ASP A 50 9.40 26.00 2.08
N ASP A 51 9.09 26.44 3.30
CA ASP A 51 8.40 25.66 4.31
C ASP A 51 6.98 25.39 3.77
N VAL A 52 6.84 24.31 3.00
CA VAL A 52 5.55 23.80 2.52
C VAL A 52 5.25 22.53 3.34
N PRO A 53 4.67 22.67 4.55
CA PRO A 53 4.34 21.56 5.43
C PRO A 53 3.61 20.40 4.73
N GLU A 54 2.81 20.71 3.70
CA GLU A 54 2.05 19.72 2.92
C GLU A 54 2.95 18.69 2.23
N ILE A 55 4.11 19.08 1.67
CA ILE A 55 5.04 18.14 1.00
C ILE A 55 5.62 17.13 2.00
N GLY A 56 5.93 17.58 3.21
CA GLY A 56 6.40 16.72 4.28
C GLY A 56 5.35 15.68 4.68
N TYR A 57 4.08 16.08 4.77
CA TYR A 57 2.98 15.15 5.07
C TYR A 57 2.71 14.16 3.94
N GLU A 58 2.75 14.60 2.68
CA GLU A 58 2.62 13.70 1.52
C GLU A 58 3.71 12.63 1.52
N LEU A 59 4.97 13.03 1.72
CA LEU A 59 6.10 12.12 1.74
C LEU A 59 6.08 11.18 2.96
N ALA A 60 5.74 11.70 4.14
CA ALA A 60 5.57 10.88 5.34
C ALA A 60 4.44 9.85 5.13
N THR A 61 3.33 10.26 4.51
CA THR A 61 2.19 9.38 4.18
C THR A 61 2.59 8.29 3.22
N ALA A 62 3.24 8.64 2.11
CA ALA A 62 3.71 7.66 1.12
C ALA A 62 4.61 6.59 1.77
N ARG A 63 5.54 7.02 2.64
CA ARG A 63 6.41 6.11 3.41
C ARG A 63 5.63 5.22 4.37
N ALA A 64 4.62 5.76 5.07
CA ALA A 64 3.77 4.97 5.95
C ALA A 64 2.98 3.91 5.16
N LEU A 65 2.44 4.26 3.99
CA LEU A 65 1.70 3.35 3.13
C LEU A 65 2.59 2.27 2.50
N MET A 66 3.81 2.61 2.09
CA MET A 66 4.79 1.63 1.60
C MET A 66 5.14 0.60 2.68
N ASN A 67 5.41 1.06 3.91
CA ASN A 67 5.67 0.18 5.04
C ASN A 67 4.45 -0.70 5.38
N LEU A 68 3.23 -0.15 5.26
CA LEU A 68 2.00 -0.91 5.46
C LEU A 68 1.81 -1.98 4.37
N ALA A 69 2.14 -1.66 3.12
CA ALA A 69 2.10 -2.61 2.01
C ALA A 69 3.07 -3.78 2.24
N HIS A 70 4.31 -3.50 2.66
CA HIS A 70 5.28 -4.56 3.00
C HIS A 70 4.76 -5.46 4.13
N GLN A 71 4.18 -4.88 5.19
CA GLN A 71 3.58 -5.68 6.27
C GLN A 71 2.41 -6.55 5.77
N LEU A 72 1.57 -6.01 4.89
CA LEU A 72 0.45 -6.76 4.33
C LEU A 72 0.92 -7.93 3.45
N MET A 73 1.98 -7.73 2.66
CA MET A 73 2.60 -8.80 1.88
C MET A 73 3.20 -9.89 2.79
N SER A 74 3.90 -9.50 3.86
CA SER A 74 4.41 -10.45 4.85
C SER A 74 3.29 -11.25 5.51
N SER A 75 2.20 -10.60 5.92
CA SER A 75 1.03 -11.28 6.50
C SER A 75 0.40 -12.28 5.52
N ALA A 76 0.33 -11.92 4.23
CA ALA A 76 -0.19 -12.82 3.21
C ALA A 76 0.73 -14.03 2.98
N ALA A 77 2.05 -13.83 3.00
CA ALA A 77 3.03 -14.91 2.91
C ALA A 77 2.89 -15.88 4.10
N ASP A 78 2.76 -15.34 5.32
CA ASP A 78 2.53 -16.12 6.54
C ASP A 78 1.24 -16.94 6.43
N ASP A 79 0.14 -16.34 5.97
CA ASP A 79 -1.14 -17.02 5.78
C ASP A 79 -1.05 -18.15 4.73
N ILE A 80 -0.34 -17.92 3.62
CA ILE A 80 -0.12 -18.94 2.58
C ILE A 80 0.70 -20.10 3.14
N SER A 81 1.83 -19.82 3.81
CA SER A 81 2.72 -20.86 4.36
C SER A 81 2.00 -21.74 5.40
N GLY A 82 1.16 -21.13 6.25
CA GLY A 82 0.35 -21.85 7.23
C GLY A 82 -0.71 -22.78 6.60
N LEU A 83 -1.15 -22.48 5.38
CA LEU A 83 -2.10 -23.29 4.63
C LEU A 83 -1.40 -24.37 3.77
N THR A 84 -0.22 -24.08 3.22
CA THR A 84 0.51 -24.98 2.31
C THR A 84 1.49 -25.93 3.02
N HIS A 85 1.94 -25.60 4.24
CA HIS A 85 3.09 -26.24 4.90
C HIS A 85 4.40 -26.18 4.08
N GLU A 86 4.54 -25.16 3.21
CA GLU A 86 5.78 -24.79 2.52
C GLU A 86 6.14 -23.34 2.89
N ASP A 87 7.42 -23.05 3.13
CA ASP A 87 7.90 -21.70 3.46
C ASP A 87 7.85 -20.80 2.21
N VAL A 88 7.03 -19.74 2.24
CA VAL A 88 6.94 -18.70 1.19
C VAL A 88 7.39 -17.38 1.79
N THR A 89 8.30 -16.66 1.13
CA THR A 89 8.84 -15.38 1.61
C THR A 89 8.18 -14.18 0.95
N ALA A 90 8.32 -12.98 1.54
CA ALA A 90 7.79 -11.74 0.96
C ALA A 90 8.41 -11.42 -0.42
N ASP A 91 9.69 -11.75 -0.61
CA ASP A 91 10.39 -11.60 -1.90
C ASP A 91 9.78 -12.47 -3.02
N ASP A 92 9.18 -13.61 -2.67
CA ASP A 92 8.50 -14.49 -3.64
C ASP A 92 7.20 -13.88 -4.15
N LEU A 93 6.54 -13.02 -3.36
CA LEU A 93 5.29 -12.34 -3.71
C LEU A 93 5.51 -11.09 -4.57
N GLU A 94 6.69 -10.45 -4.48
CA GLU A 94 7.05 -9.32 -5.33
C GLU A 94 7.30 -9.75 -6.80
N HIS A 95 7.59 -11.04 -7.03
CA HIS A 95 7.68 -11.65 -8.37
C HIS A 95 6.35 -12.23 -8.86
N VAL A 96 5.28 -11.44 -8.82
CA VAL A 96 4.14 -11.72 -9.70
C VAL A 96 4.63 -11.61 -11.15
N HIS A 97 4.72 -12.76 -11.83
CA HIS A 97 4.88 -12.82 -13.28
C HIS A 97 3.90 -11.83 -13.92
N GLU A 98 4.43 -10.74 -14.48
CA GLU A 98 3.69 -9.97 -15.47
C GLU A 98 3.35 -10.97 -16.59
N ALA A 99 2.11 -11.44 -16.60
CA ALA A 99 1.50 -11.92 -17.82
C ALA A 99 1.42 -10.71 -18.75
N GLY A 100 2.53 -10.44 -19.45
CA GLY A 100 2.60 -9.38 -20.44
C GLY A 100 1.49 -9.62 -21.46
N PRO A 101 0.56 -8.67 -21.66
CA PRO A 101 -0.41 -8.84 -22.72
C PRO A 101 0.30 -8.70 -24.05
N ALA A 102 0.01 -9.64 -24.95
CA ALA A 102 0.40 -9.58 -26.34
C ALA A 102 0.01 -8.19 -26.91
N ARG A 103 1.02 -7.40 -27.25
CA ARG A 103 0.86 -6.28 -28.16
C ARG A 103 0.52 -6.88 -29.52
N THR A 104 -0.67 -6.54 -30.05
CA THR A 104 -0.90 -6.00 -31.40
C THR A 104 -2.40 -5.77 -31.57
N ASP A 105 -2.76 -4.51 -31.80
CA ASP A 105 -3.96 -4.01 -32.49
C ASP A 105 -5.35 -4.12 -31.81
N ASP A 106 -5.81 -3.04 -31.15
CA ASP A 106 -7.20 -2.51 -31.31
C ASP A 106 -7.34 -1.07 -30.72
N PRO A 107 -8.06 -0.13 -31.37
CA PRO A 107 -8.09 1.29 -31.02
C PRO A 107 -9.34 1.71 -30.22
N GLY A 108 -9.19 2.78 -29.43
CA GLY A 108 -10.33 3.63 -29.04
C GLY A 108 -10.85 3.45 -27.62
N TRP A 109 -10.30 4.22 -26.68
CA TRP A 109 -10.97 4.49 -25.41
C TRP A 109 -12.13 5.48 -25.63
N PRO A 110 -13.35 5.24 -25.12
CA PRO A 110 -14.40 6.25 -25.15
C PRO A 110 -14.17 7.30 -24.06
N SER A 111 -14.16 8.57 -24.45
CA SER A 111 -14.30 9.70 -23.53
C SER A 111 -15.73 9.76 -23.00
N VAL A 112 -15.87 9.90 -21.68
CA VAL A 112 -17.07 10.42 -21.02
C VAL A 112 -16.57 11.44 -19.99
N GLY A 113 -17.10 12.67 -19.89
CA GLY A 113 -18.45 13.12 -20.23
C GLY A 113 -19.13 13.55 -18.94
#